data_AF-A0A2D4NUM2-F1
#
_entry.id   AF-A0A2D4NUM2-F1
#
_cell.length_a   1.000
_cell.length_b   1.000
_cell.length_c   1.000
_cell.angle_alpha   90.00
_cell.angle_beta   90.00
_cell.angle_gamma   90.00
#
_symmetry.space_group_name_H-M   'P 1'
#
loop_
_entity.id
_entity.type
_entity.pdbx_description
1 polymer ?
#
loop_
_entity_poly.entity_id
_entity_poly.type
_entity_poly.pdbx_seq_one_letter_code
_entity_poly.pdbx_strand_id
1 'polypeptide(L)'
;MSYGYYVFEVAIAIMYMMIESKEPLLVGGHILAGFESVVPLTPEERATLFLLVCGRYAQSLVVAAHTTLLHPENEEYLMITAKTGWKHLMMLVEMGQEMVEHIWFQTAESYWK
;
A
#
# COMPACT_ATOMS: atom_id res chain seq x y z
N MET A 1 8.79 -16.36 15.04
CA MET A 1 7.78 -16.34 13.95
C MET A 1 6.77 -15.27 14.30
N SER A 2 6.50 -14.35 13.37
CA SER A 2 5.43 -13.37 13.52
C SER A 2 4.14 -13.99 12.98
N TYR A 3 3.02 -13.78 13.67
CA TYR A 3 1.68 -14.16 13.21
C TYR A 3 0.88 -12.88 12.96
N GLY A 4 0.09 -12.85 11.89
CA GLY A 4 -0.72 -11.68 11.51
C GLY A 4 -1.88 -12.06 10.60
N TYR A 5 -2.75 -11.09 10.34
CA TYR A 5 -3.88 -11.24 9.41
C TYR A 5 -3.42 -11.06 7.95
N TYR A 6 -4.03 -11.79 7.02
CA TYR A 6 -3.66 -11.74 5.60
C TYR A 6 -3.79 -10.34 5.00
N VAL A 7 -4.79 -9.57 5.43
CA VAL A 7 -4.97 -8.18 4.99
C VAL A 7 -3.74 -7.29 5.21
N PHE A 8 -2.91 -7.58 6.23
CA PHE A 8 -1.67 -6.84 6.45
C PHE A 8 -0.65 -7.10 5.35
N GLU A 9 -0.52 -8.35 4.90
CA GLU A 9 0.36 -8.72 3.78
C GLU A 9 -0.12 -8.06 2.48
N VAL A 10 -1.44 -8.02 2.25
CA VAL A 10 -2.03 -7.33 1.09
C VAL A 10 -1.72 -5.84 1.13
N ALA A 11 -1.91 -5.17 2.27
CA ALA A 11 -1.61 -3.75 2.42
C ALA A 11 -0.13 -3.43 2.18
N ILE A 12 0.78 -4.29 2.68
CA ILE A 12 2.23 -4.17 2.44
C ILE A 12 2.55 -4.31 0.95
N ALA A 13 1.99 -5.33 0.30
CA ALA A 13 2.20 -5.57 -1.12
C ALA A 13 1.71 -4.39 -1.98
N ILE A 14 0.51 -3.88 -1.70
CA ILE A 14 -0.04 -2.71 -2.39
C ILE A 14 0.90 -1.51 -2.20
N MET A 15 1.28 -1.17 -0.97
CA MET A 15 2.13 -0.01 -0.68
C MET A 15 3.44 -0.03 -1.48
N TYR A 16 4.17 -1.14 -1.47
CA TYR A 16 5.44 -1.24 -2.20
C TYR A 16 5.24 -1.25 -3.70
N MET A 17 4.22 -1.94 -4.22
CA MET A 17 3.96 -1.95 -5.66
C MET A 17 3.48 -0.60 -6.18
N MET A 18 2.78 0.19 -5.36
CA MET A 18 2.44 1.58 -5.67
C MET A 18 3.71 2.45 -5.84
N ILE A 19 4.80 2.17 -5.12
CA ILE A 19 6.06 2.93 -5.25
C ILE A 19 6.76 2.62 -6.58
N GLU A 20 6.72 1.37 -7.02
CA GLU A 20 7.40 0.89 -8.23
C GLU A 20 6.59 1.16 -9.52
N SER A 21 5.27 1.26 -9.41
CA SER A 21 4.38 1.37 -10.56
C SER A 21 4.31 2.78 -11.15
N LYS A 22 4.17 2.84 -12.47
CA LYS A 22 3.82 4.08 -13.21
C LYS A 22 2.36 4.49 -13.01
N GLU A 23 1.50 3.55 -12.63
CA GLU A 23 0.07 3.73 -12.38
C GLU A 23 -0.24 3.33 -10.93
N PRO A 24 0.24 4.11 -9.94
CA PRO A 24 0.25 3.69 -8.54
C PRO A 24 -1.15 3.34 -8.04
N LEU A 25 -2.18 4.14 -8.37
CA LEU A 25 -3.53 3.89 -7.87
C LEU A 25 -4.14 2.56 -8.36
N LEU A 26 -3.86 2.12 -9.60
CA LEU A 26 -4.46 0.90 -10.14
C LEU A 26 -3.89 -0.38 -9.53
N VAL A 27 -2.67 -0.31 -9.00
CA VAL A 27 -1.97 -1.44 -8.36
C VAL A 27 -2.82 -2.11 -7.29
N GLY A 28 -3.55 -1.34 -6.47
CA GLY A 28 -4.38 -1.90 -5.41
C GLY A 28 -5.37 -2.93 -5.95
N GLY A 29 -6.02 -2.63 -7.07
CA GLY A 29 -6.95 -3.56 -7.71
C GLY A 29 -6.27 -4.76 -8.37
N HIS A 30 -5.11 -4.57 -9.00
CA HIS A 30 -4.35 -5.68 -9.59
C HIS A 30 -3.89 -6.70 -8.53
N ILE A 31 -3.43 -6.20 -7.37
CA ILE A 31 -3.02 -7.05 -6.26
C ILE A 31 -4.24 -7.77 -5.66
N LEU A 32 -5.36 -7.06 -5.47
CA LEU A 32 -6.59 -7.68 -4.98
C LEU A 32 -7.12 -8.77 -5.91
N ALA A 33 -7.16 -8.52 -7.23
CA ALA A 33 -7.58 -9.51 -8.22
C ALA A 33 -6.76 -10.81 -8.12
N GLY A 34 -5.44 -10.69 -7.99
CA GLY A 34 -4.55 -11.83 -7.85
C GLY A 34 -4.70 -12.53 -6.51
N PHE A 35 -4.69 -11.78 -5.41
CA PHE A 35 -4.74 -12.33 -4.05
C PHE A 35 -6.07 -13.04 -3.76
N GLU A 36 -7.19 -12.35 -4.02
CA GLU A 36 -8.54 -12.88 -3.73
C GLU A 36 -8.95 -14.03 -4.67
N SER A 37 -8.24 -14.25 -5.78
CA SER A 37 -8.44 -15.44 -6.62
C SER A 37 -8.03 -16.75 -5.92
N VAL A 38 -7.22 -16.66 -4.86
CA VAL A 38 -6.77 -17.81 -4.06
C VAL A 38 -7.32 -17.75 -2.65
N VAL A 39 -7.22 -16.58 -1.99
CA VAL A 39 -7.67 -16.37 -0.61
C VAL A 39 -8.54 -15.12 -0.55
N PRO A 40 -9.88 -15.26 -0.57
CA PRO A 40 -10.79 -14.13 -0.48
C PRO A 40 -10.64 -13.40 0.86
N LEU A 41 -10.59 -12.07 0.83
CA LEU A 41 -10.66 -11.27 2.03
C LEU A 41 -12.10 -11.18 2.52
N THR A 42 -12.27 -11.14 3.84
CA THR A 42 -13.58 -10.84 4.45
C THR A 42 -14.00 -9.39 4.16
N PRO A 43 -15.31 -9.07 4.24
CA PRO A 43 -15.77 -7.69 4.13
C PRO A 43 -15.09 -6.74 5.12
N GLU A 44 -14.83 -7.19 6.34
CA GLU A 44 -14.15 -6.43 7.38
C GLU A 44 -12.68 -6.16 7.01
N GLU A 45 -11.98 -7.17 6.50
CA GLU A 45 -10.62 -6.99 5.99
C GLU A 45 -10.58 -5.99 4.83
N ARG A 46 -11.48 -6.13 3.84
CA ARG A 46 -11.56 -5.18 2.71
C ARG A 46 -11.82 -3.76 3.16
N ALA A 47 -12.73 -3.55 4.11
CA ALA A 47 -13.08 -2.23 4.64
C ALA A 47 -11.93 -1.55 5.41
N THR A 48 -10.94 -2.32 5.86
CA THR A 48 -9.75 -1.79 6.56
C THR A 48 -8.58 -1.49 5.62
N LEU A 49 -8.64 -1.94 4.37
CA LEU A 49 -7.48 -2.00 3.49
C LEU A 49 -6.88 -0.62 3.20
N PHE A 50 -7.71 0.38 2.91
CA PHE A 50 -7.25 1.76 2.69
C PHE A 50 -6.45 2.28 3.88
N LEU A 51 -7.02 2.15 5.09
CA LEU A 51 -6.38 2.60 6.32
C LEU A 51 -5.05 1.88 6.55
N LEU A 52 -5.00 0.57 6.29
CA LEU A 52 -3.80 -0.23 6.45
C LEU A 52 -2.70 0.13 5.45
N VAL A 53 -3.03 0.44 4.20
CA VAL A 53 -2.07 0.92 3.19
C VAL A 53 -1.50 2.27 3.60
N CYS A 54 -2.35 3.21 4.03
CA CYS A 54 -1.92 4.51 4.56
C CYS A 54 -1.04 4.36 5.81
N GLY A 55 -1.43 3.50 6.74
CA GLY A 55 -0.66 3.18 7.95
C GLY A 55 0.70 2.57 7.62
N ARG A 56 0.76 1.69 6.62
CA ARG A 56 2.01 1.07 6.20
C ARG A 56 2.95 2.06 5.51
N TYR A 57 2.42 3.00 4.72
CA TYR A 57 3.18 4.14 4.21
C TYR A 57 3.77 4.96 5.35
N ALA A 58 2.94 5.39 6.30
CA ALA A 58 3.37 6.18 7.45
C ALA A 58 4.48 5.47 8.23
N GLN A 59 4.31 4.18 8.52
CA GLN A 59 5.33 3.36 9.16
C GLN A 59 6.64 3.36 8.37
N SER A 60 6.58 3.11 7.06
CA SER A 60 7.78 3.04 6.21
C SER A 60 8.55 4.36 6.19
N LEU A 61 7.81 5.45 6.01
CA LEU A 61 8.37 6.79 5.82
C LEU A 61 8.96 7.33 7.11
N VAL A 62 8.27 7.14 8.25
CA VAL A 62 8.77 7.56 9.56
C VAL A 62 10.00 6.75 9.96
N VAL A 63 9.99 5.42 9.75
CA VAL A 63 11.16 4.58 10.05
C VAL A 63 12.35 4.96 9.18
N ALA A 64 12.14 5.19 7.88
CA ALA A 64 13.20 5.65 6.97
C ALA A 64 13.79 6.99 7.45
N ALA A 65 12.94 8.00 7.69
CA ALA A 65 13.37 9.31 8.15
C ALA A 65 14.15 9.26 9.46
N HIS A 66 13.65 8.51 10.45
CA HIS A 66 14.32 8.33 11.73
C HIS A 66 15.67 7.61 11.58
N THR A 67 15.74 6.56 10.77
CA THR A 67 16.96 5.78 10.58
C THR A 67 18.03 6.58 9.82
N THR A 68 17.63 7.42 8.87
CA THR A 68 18.54 8.33 8.16
C THR A 68 19.18 9.35 9.12
N LEU A 69 18.45 9.83 10.13
CA LEU A 69 19.02 10.72 11.14
C LEU A 69 20.11 10.03 12.00
N LEU A 70 19.98 8.72 12.22
CA LEU A 70 20.96 7.93 12.98
C LEU A 70 22.15 7.48 12.12
N HIS A 71 21.94 7.29 10.83
CA HIS A 71 22.91 6.74 9.88
C HIS A 71 22.94 7.56 8.58
N PRO A 72 23.39 8.83 8.64
CA PRO A 72 23.36 9.73 7.48
C PRO A 72 24.22 9.24 6.31
N GLU A 73 25.25 8.42 6.57
CA GLU A 73 26.08 7.78 5.53
C GLU A 73 25.29 6.81 4.63
N ASN A 74 24.13 6.34 5.09
CA ASN A 74 23.26 5.39 4.38
C ASN A 74 22.02 6.05 3.76
N GLU A 75 21.95 7.38 3.72
CA GLU A 75 20.76 8.14 3.31
C GLU A 75 20.19 7.68 1.96
N GLU A 76 21.03 7.50 0.95
CA GLU A 76 20.58 7.12 -0.40
C GLU A 76 19.81 5.80 -0.42
N TYR A 77 20.29 4.81 0.34
CA TYR A 77 19.66 3.50 0.47
C TYR A 77 18.38 3.59 1.31
N LEU A 78 18.45 4.25 2.46
CA LEU A 78 17.34 4.35 3.41
C LEU A 78 16.15 5.13 2.85
N MET A 79 16.42 6.12 1.99
CA MET A 79 15.39 6.99 1.44
C MET A 79 14.83 6.51 0.10
N ILE A 80 15.23 5.35 -0.42
CA ILE A 80 14.80 4.86 -1.75
C ILE A 80 13.27 4.81 -1.88
N THR A 81 12.59 4.28 -0.86
CA THR A 81 11.13 4.19 -0.74
C THR A 81 10.49 5.56 -0.47
N ALA A 82 11.22 6.46 0.20
CA ALA A 82 10.73 7.79 0.57
C ALA A 82 10.70 8.78 -0.61
N LYS A 83 11.44 8.52 -1.69
CA LYS A 83 11.50 9.38 -2.88
C LYS A 83 10.11 9.67 -3.48
N THR A 84 9.22 8.67 -3.50
CA THR A 84 7.83 8.82 -4.00
C THR A 84 6.78 8.54 -2.94
N GLY A 85 7.14 7.87 -1.82
CA GLY A 85 6.16 7.43 -0.83
C GLY A 85 5.38 8.56 -0.17
N TRP A 86 5.99 9.72 0.12
CA TRP A 86 5.26 10.88 0.67
C TRP A 86 4.19 11.40 -0.29
N LYS A 87 4.53 11.49 -1.59
CA LYS A 87 3.59 11.91 -2.63
C LYS A 87 2.41 10.94 -2.73
N HIS A 88 2.68 9.63 -2.70
CA HIS A 88 1.63 8.62 -2.80
C HIS A 88 0.72 8.60 -1.55
N LEU A 89 1.28 8.71 -0.35
CA LEU A 89 0.50 8.82 0.87
C LEU A 89 -0.41 10.06 0.84
N MET A 90 0.11 11.22 0.45
CA MET A 90 -0.70 12.44 0.34
C MET A 90 -1.80 12.30 -0.70
N MET A 91 -1.50 11.74 -1.87
CA MET A 91 -2.49 11.45 -2.90
C MET A 91 -3.63 10.56 -2.37
N LEU A 92 -3.32 9.49 -1.63
CA LEU A 92 -4.33 8.61 -1.02
C LEU A 92 -5.22 9.36 -0.02
N VAL A 93 -4.61 10.17 0.85
CA VAL A 93 -5.32 10.95 1.87
C VAL A 93 -6.21 12.02 1.23
N GLU A 94 -5.71 12.71 0.20
CA GLU A 94 -6.45 13.76 -0.51
C GLU A 94 -7.63 13.21 -1.31
N MET A 95 -7.46 12.04 -1.95
CA MET A 95 -8.56 11.38 -2.67
C MET A 95 -9.62 10.79 -1.73
N GLY A 96 -9.19 10.34 -0.55
CA GLY A 96 -10.06 9.74 0.45
C GLY A 96 -10.40 8.27 0.18
N GLN A 97 -10.86 7.60 1.24
CA GLN A 97 -11.09 6.15 1.25
C GLN A 97 -12.08 5.71 0.17
N GLU A 98 -13.25 6.32 0.10
CA GLU A 98 -14.33 5.90 -0.81
C GLU A 98 -13.87 5.89 -2.27
N MET A 99 -13.19 6.95 -2.72
CA MET A 99 -12.72 7.07 -4.10
C MET A 99 -11.61 6.05 -4.42
N VAL A 100 -10.65 5.88 -3.51
CA VAL A 100 -9.54 4.94 -3.70
C VAL A 100 -10.05 3.50 -3.72
N GLU A 101 -10.90 3.12 -2.77
CA GLU A 101 -11.50 1.79 -2.71
C GLU A 101 -12.37 1.52 -3.93
N HIS A 102 -13.12 2.50 -4.42
CA HIS A 102 -13.87 2.37 -5.66
C HIS A 102 -12.97 2.01 -6.84
N ILE A 103 -11.85 2.71 -7.01
CA ILE A 103 -10.87 2.44 -8.08
C ILE A 103 -10.28 1.03 -7.92
N TRP A 104 -9.86 0.65 -6.71
CA TRP A 104 -9.26 -0.65 -6.45
C TRP A 104 -10.25 -1.79 -6.72
N PHE A 105 -11.47 -1.69 -6.20
CA PHE A 105 -12.45 -2.76 -6.33
C PHE A 105 -12.98 -2.89 -7.76
N GLN A 106 -13.21 -1.78 -8.47
CA GLN A 106 -13.58 -1.85 -9.89
C GLN A 106 -12.46 -2.44 -10.76
N THR A 107 -11.21 -2.06 -10.49
CA THR A 107 -10.05 -2.61 -11.17
C THR A 107 -9.95 -4.11 -10.92
N ALA A 108 -10.14 -4.56 -9.68
CA ALA A 108 -10.12 -5.98 -9.34
C ALA A 108 -11.25 -6.77 -10.06
N GLU A 109 -12.48 -6.25 -10.00
CA GLU A 109 -13.66 -6.85 -10.64
C GLU A 109 -13.51 -7.03 -12.16
N SER A 110 -12.73 -6.16 -12.81
CA SER A 110 -12.47 -6.26 -14.26
C SER A 110 -11.77 -7.55 -14.69
N TYR A 111 -11.09 -8.25 -13.77
CA TYR A 111 -10.40 -9.52 -14.03
C TYR A 111 -11.30 -10.75 -13.85
N TRP A 112 -12.49 -10.58 -13.28
CA TRP A 112 -13.43 -11.66 -12.98
C TRP A 112 -14.62 -11.70 -13.94
N LYS A 113 -14.61 -10.83 -14.96
CA LYS A 113 -15.57 -10.81 -16.08
C LYS A 113 -15.01 -11.58 -17.26
#